data_AF-A0A133N9F8-F1
#
_entry.id   AF-A0A133N9F8-F1
#
_cell.length_a   1.000
_cell.length_b   1.000
_cell.length_c   1.000
_cell.angle_alpha   90.00
_cell.angle_beta   90.00
_cell.angle_gamma   90.00
#
_symmetry.space_group_name_H-M   'P 1'
#
loop_
_entity.id
_entity.type
_entity.pdbx_description
1 polymer ?
#
loop_
_entity_poly.entity_id
_entity_poly.type
_entity_poly.pdbx_seq_one_letter_code
_entity_poly.pdbx_strand_id
1 'polypeptide(L)' 'MTRLDFEMEVKRVLREKGITQAELSKLLGIKPSYCSDIIRGNRNGGDVKKKMLKFLGIKDA' A
#
# COMPACT_ATOMS: atom_id res chain seq x y z
N MET A 1 9.60 9.89 -1.84
CA MET A 1 9.17 9.36 -0.50
C MET A 1 10.13 8.30 0.05
N THR A 2 10.50 8.32 1.35
CA THR A 2 11.33 7.23 1.95
C THR A 2 10.52 5.95 2.18
N ARG A 3 11.19 4.82 2.50
CA ARG A 3 10.50 3.56 2.85
C ARG A 3 9.55 3.73 4.03
N LEU A 4 9.99 4.42 5.08
CA LEU A 4 9.21 4.61 6.29
C LEU A 4 8.04 5.56 6.05
N ASP A 5 8.26 6.65 5.30
CA ASP A 5 7.18 7.58 4.93
C ASP A 5 6.09 6.85 4.14
N PHE A 6 6.48 5.97 3.20
CA PHE A 6 5.54 5.16 2.43
C PHE A 6 4.70 4.23 3.30
N GLU A 7 5.35 3.50 4.21
CA GLU A 7 4.65 2.59 5.12
C GLU A 7 3.64 3.34 5.99
N MET A 8 4.06 4.47 6.57
CA MET A 8 3.24 5.29 7.46
C MET A 8 2.06 5.93 6.72
N GLU A 9 2.31 6.47 5.53
CA GLU A 9 1.29 7.13 4.72
C GLU A 9 0.22 6.14 4.24
N VAL A 10 0.62 4.95 3.77
CA VAL A 10 -0.34 3.90 3.41
C VAL A 10 -1.18 3.50 4.62
N LYS A 11 -0.56 3.28 5.79
CA LYS A 11 -1.30 2.92 7.01
C LYS A 11 -2.26 4.02 7.47
N ARG A 12 -1.87 5.30 7.35
CA ARG A 12 -2.71 6.46 7.65
C ARG A 12 -3.96 6.46 6.76
N VAL A 13 -3.77 6.40 5.44
CA VAL A 13 -4.87 6.44 4.46
C VAL A 13 -5.81 5.24 4.60
N LEU A 14 -5.27 4.04 4.88
CA LEU A 14 -6.09 2.85 5.15
C LEU A 14 -7.01 3.06 6.36
N ARG A 15 -6.50 3.64 7.45
CA ARG A 15 -7.30 3.98 8.64
C ARG A 15 -8.38 5.02 8.33
N GLU A 16 -8.06 6.07 7.59
CA GLU A 16 -9.03 7.11 7.19
C GLU A 16 -10.16 6.54 6.32
N LYS A 17 -9.84 5.57 5.47
CA LYS A 17 -10.82 4.87 4.62
C LYS A 17 -11.56 3.73 5.35
N GLY A 18 -11.18 3.40 6.59
CA GLY A 18 -11.79 2.30 7.34
C GLY A 18 -11.53 0.91 6.73
N ILE A 19 -10.46 0.74 5.96
CA ILE A 19 -10.11 -0.54 5.31
C ILE A 19 -8.78 -1.09 5.83
N THR A 20 -8.66 -2.41 5.84
CA THR A 20 -7.48 -3.16 6.27
C THR A 20 -6.52 -3.43 5.11
N GLN A 21 -5.27 -3.79 5.40
CA GLN A 21 -4.33 -4.29 4.37
C GLN A 21 -4.86 -5.56 3.69
N ALA A 22 -5.61 -6.39 4.42
CA ALA A 22 -6.22 -7.59 3.86
C ALA A 22 -7.29 -7.24 2.81
N GLU A 23 -8.14 -6.25 3.08
CA GLU A 23 -9.12 -5.76 2.11
C GLU A 23 -8.46 -5.07 0.93
N LEU A 24 -7.44 -4.22 1.17
CA LEU A 24 -6.64 -3.64 0.10
C LEU A 24 -6.04 -4.71 -0.81
N SER A 25 -5.52 -5.81 -0.24
CA SER A 25 -4.96 -6.91 -1.04
C SER A 25 -6.01 -7.56 -1.94
N LYS A 26 -7.24 -7.75 -1.44
CA LYS A 26 -8.36 -8.27 -2.23
C LYS A 26 -8.75 -7.31 -3.36
N LEU A 27 -8.84 -6.01 -3.07
CA LEU A 27 -9.17 -4.95 -4.04
C LEU A 27 -8.11 -4.84 -5.15
N LEU A 28 -6.84 -5.08 -4.83
CA LEU A 28 -5.74 -5.06 -5.79
C LEU A 28 -5.53 -6.42 -6.49
N GLY A 29 -6.27 -7.47 -6.11
CA GLY A 29 -6.12 -8.81 -6.67
C GLY A 29 -4.78 -9.47 -6.35
N ILE A 30 -4.20 -9.20 -5.17
CA ILE A 30 -2.89 -9.73 -4.76
C ILE A 30 -2.98 -10.49 -3.43
N LYS A 31 -1.96 -11.31 -3.13
CA LYS A 31 -1.88 -12.02 -1.85
C LYS A 31 -1.67 -11.04 -0.68
N PRO A 32 -2.32 -11.24 0.49
CA PRO A 32 -2.15 -10.38 1.67
C PRO A 32 -0.70 -10.23 2.12
N SER A 33 0.08 -11.32 2.10
CA SER A 33 1.50 -11.30 2.47
C SER A 33 2.33 -10.43 1.52
N TYR A 34 2.06 -10.50 0.21
CA TYR A 34 2.73 -9.67 -0.79
C TYR A 34 2.37 -8.19 -0.63
N CYS A 35 1.09 -7.87 -0.37
CA CYS A 35 0.66 -6.51 -0.04
C CYS A 35 1.41 -5.97 1.18
N SER A 36 1.49 -6.76 2.25
CA SER A 36 2.15 -6.37 3.49
C SER A 36 3.67 -6.19 3.31
N ASP A 37 4.32 -7.07 2.52
CA ASP A 37 5.73 -6.96 2.17
C ASP A 37 6.04 -5.68 1.37
N ILE A 38 5.17 -5.29 0.43
CA ILE A 38 5.31 -4.03 -0.30
C ILE A 38 5.20 -2.84 0.67
N ILE A 39 4.16 -2.84 1.50
CA ILE A 39 3.89 -1.75 2.47
C ILE A 39 5.06 -1.57 3.44
N ARG A 40 5.65 -2.65 3.94
CA ARG A 40 6.84 -2.60 4.82
C ARG A 40 8.14 -2.33 4.07
N GLY A 41 8.13 -2.34 2.74
CA GLY A 41 9.31 -2.16 1.90
C GLY A 41 10.24 -3.36 1.85
N ASN A 42 9.80 -4.55 2.26
CA ASN A 42 10.52 -5.81 2.07
C ASN A 42 10.56 -6.23 0.59
N ARG A 43 9.61 -5.73 -0.22
CA ARG A 43 9.57 -5.91 -1.67
C ARG A 43 9.27 -4.58 -2.34
N ASN A 44 9.87 -4.34 -3.51
CA ASN A 44 9.66 -3.11 -4.28
C ASN A 44 8.19 -2.98 -4.75
N GLY A 45 7.62 -4.07 -5.27
CA GLY A 45 6.22 -4.11 -5.69
C GLY A 45 5.92 -3.47 -7.05
N GLY A 46 6.85 -2.72 -7.66
CA GLY A 46 6.75 -2.24 -9.05
C GLY A 46 5.38 -1.65 -9.38
N ASP A 47 4.69 -2.23 -10.39
CA ASP A 47 3.38 -1.74 -10.82
C ASP A 47 2.27 -1.93 -9.78
N VAL A 48 2.39 -2.91 -8.89
CA VAL A 48 1.44 -3.09 -7.77
C VAL A 48 1.57 -1.92 -6.80
N LYS A 49 2.79 -1.45 -6.52
CA LYS A 49 3.00 -0.25 -5.69
C LYS A 49 2.38 0.99 -6.33
N LYS A 50 2.55 1.17 -7.65
CA LYS A 50 1.91 2.28 -8.40
C LYS A 50 0.37 2.20 -8.34
N LYS A 51 -0.20 1.00 -8.54
CA LYS A 51 -1.65 0.76 -8.42
C LYS A 51 -2.15 1.06 -7.02
N MET A 52 -1.40 0.67 -5.99
CA MET A 52 -1.71 0.95 -4.59
C MET A 52 -1.74 2.45 -4.31
N LEU A 53 -0.71 3.20 -4.72
CA LEU A 53 -0.66 4.65 -4.56
C LEU A 53 -1.84 5.34 -5.27
N LYS A 54 -2.12 4.94 -6.52
CA LYS A 54 -3.26 5.45 -7.29
C LYS A 54 -4.60 5.15 -6.62
N PHE A 55 -4.81 3.92 -6.16
CA PHE A 55 -6.04 3.51 -5.47
C PHE A 55 -6.25 4.28 -4.17
N LEU A 56 -5.17 4.50 -3.41
CA LEU A 56 -5.20 5.21 -2.14
C LEU A 56 -5.25 6.74 -2.32
N GLY A 57 -4.97 7.26 -3.52
CA GLY A 57 -4.91 8.70 -3.78
C GLY A 57 -3.66 9.38 -3.20
N ILE A 58 -2.61 8.60 -2.94
CA ILE A 58 -1.33 9.10 -2.42
C ILE A 58 -0.52 9.62 -3.60
N LYS A 59 -0.11 10.90 -3.54
CA LYS A 59 0.78 11.48 -4.54
C LYS A 59 2.19 10.95 -4.33
N ASP A 60 2.81 10.43 -5.39
CA ASP A 60 4.25 10.16 -5.37
C ASP A 60 4.94 11.52 -5.47
N ALA A 61 5.69 11.89 -4.43
CA ALA A 61 6.49 13.11 -4.35
C ALA A 61 7.97 12.78 -4.59
#